data_AF-A0A8H6H9E0-F1
#
_entry.id   AF-A0A8H6H9E0-F1
#
_cell.length_a   1.000
_cell.length_b   1.000
_cell.length_c   1.000
_cell.angle_alpha   90.00
_cell.angle_beta   90.00
_cell.angle_gamma   90.00
#
_symmetry.space_group_name_H-M   'P 1'
#
loop_
_entity.id
_entity.type
_entity.pdbx_description
1 polymer ?
#
loop_
_entity_poly.entity_id
_entity_poly.type
_entity_poly.pdbx_seq_one_letter_code
_entity_poly.pdbx_strand_id
1 'polypeptide(L)'
;AKEFKAPIDAYFKAPTYDFVNKQPVHLFMCAASHSRCPINTVRHYLNMKDANSMSNLHKHATKCWGDEAVKEACRTKDASIVRRSGILASGPFSGQIDKMFLHLGKGR
;
A
#
# COMPACT_ATOMS: atom_id res chain seq x y z
N ALA A 1 -8.22 -4.13 19.42
CA ALA A 1 -8.21 -4.02 17.95
C ALA A 1 -6.77 -4.11 17.49
N LYS A 2 -6.40 -5.10 16.67
CA LYS A 2 -5.01 -5.31 16.24
C LYS A 2 -4.72 -4.28 15.14
N GLU A 3 -3.87 -3.30 15.45
CA GLU A 3 -3.51 -2.20 14.57
C GLU A 3 -3.03 -2.72 13.21
N PHE A 4 -3.59 -2.15 12.13
CA PHE A 4 -3.16 -2.38 10.76
C PHE A 4 -1.75 -1.81 10.55
N LYS A 5 -0.71 -2.49 11.02
CA LYS A 5 0.70 -2.13 10.80
C LYS A 5 1.32 -2.99 9.69
N ALA A 6 0.64 -3.11 8.55
CA ALA A 6 1.36 -3.42 7.34
C ALA A 6 1.60 -2.10 6.60
N PRO A 7 2.86 -1.76 6.28
CA PRO A 7 3.23 -0.57 5.51
C PRO A 7 2.65 -0.52 4.09
N ILE A 8 1.88 -1.56 3.71
CA ILE A 8 1.17 -1.65 2.44
C ILE A 8 0.09 -0.58 2.29
N ASP A 9 -0.48 -0.09 3.39
CA ASP A 9 -1.48 1.00 3.39
C ASP A 9 -0.88 2.32 2.89
N ALA A 10 0.45 2.47 2.89
CA ALA A 10 1.14 3.63 2.36
C ALA A 10 0.90 3.82 0.86
N TYR A 11 0.70 2.72 0.11
CA TYR A 11 0.44 2.74 -1.34
C TYR A 11 -0.97 3.16 -1.72
N PHE A 12 -1.83 3.40 -0.73
CA PHE A 12 -3.22 3.75 -0.90
C PHE A 12 -3.51 5.07 -0.19
N LYS A 13 -4.53 5.77 -0.69
CA LYS A 13 -5.15 6.88 0.04
C LYS A 13 -5.88 6.34 1.27
N ALA A 14 -6.26 7.25 2.17
CA ALA A 14 -7.09 6.88 3.33
C ALA A 14 -8.32 6.09 2.86
N PRO A 15 -8.59 4.90 3.45
CA PRO A 15 -9.71 4.08 3.01
C PRO A 15 -11.03 4.77 3.30
N THR A 16 -12.00 4.61 2.41
CA THR A 16 -13.39 5.01 2.66
C THR A 16 -14.22 3.79 3.06
N TYR A 17 -15.26 4.02 3.86
CA TYR A 17 -16.22 2.98 4.24
C TYR A 17 -17.43 3.02 3.31
N ASP A 18 -17.88 1.86 2.83
CA ASP A 18 -19.03 1.76 1.91
C ASP A 18 -19.77 0.42 2.07
N PHE A 19 -20.89 0.25 1.37
CA PHE A 19 -21.67 -0.98 1.27
C PHE A 19 -21.73 -1.48 -0.17
N VAL A 20 -21.06 -2.60 -0.46
CA VAL A 20 -21.17 -3.29 -1.75
C VAL A 20 -22.06 -4.52 -1.57
N ASN A 21 -23.17 -4.59 -2.29
CA ASN A 21 -24.15 -5.69 -2.18
C ASN A 21 -24.63 -5.94 -0.74
N LYS A 22 -24.89 -4.86 0.02
CA LYS A 22 -25.26 -4.90 1.45
C LYS A 22 -24.19 -5.47 2.38
N GLN A 23 -22.96 -5.65 1.91
CA GLN A 23 -21.83 -6.03 2.73
C GLN A 23 -20.93 -4.82 3.03
N PRO A 24 -20.51 -4.62 4.29
CA PRO A 24 -19.64 -3.51 4.64
C PRO A 24 -18.23 -3.72 4.09
N VAL A 25 -17.69 -2.71 3.42
CA VAL A 25 -16.36 -2.73 2.81
C VAL A 25 -15.55 -1.49 3.17
N HIS A 26 -14.23 -1.67 3.28
CA HIS A 26 -13.27 -0.59 3.08
C HIS A 26 -12.85 -0.54 1.62
N LEU A 27 -12.87 0.65 1.04
CA LEU A 27 -12.37 0.94 -0.30
C LEU A 27 -11.02 1.62 -0.19
N PHE A 28 -9.98 0.95 -0.68
CA PHE A 28 -8.62 1.49 -0.75
C PHE A 28 -8.35 2.00 -2.16
N MET A 29 -8.23 3.31 -2.32
CA MET A 29 -7.86 3.93 -3.59
C MET A 29 -6.33 3.94 -3.75
N CYS A 30 -5.81 3.47 -4.86
CA CYS A 30 -4.39 3.52 -5.19
C CYS A 30 -3.89 4.98 -5.16
N ALA A 31 -2.74 5.20 -4.52
CA ALA A 31 -2.12 6.51 -4.43
C ALA A 31 -1.24 6.84 -5.65
N ALA A 32 -1.04 5.90 -6.58
CA ALA A 32 -0.22 6.12 -7.77
C ALA A 32 -0.86 7.18 -8.68
N SER A 33 -0.06 8.11 -9.21
CA SER A 33 -0.51 9.10 -10.19
C SER A 33 -1.04 8.45 -11.47
N HIS A 34 -0.39 7.37 -11.90
CA HIS A 34 -0.82 6.52 -13.01
C HIS A 34 -0.87 5.06 -12.54
N SER A 35 -2.08 4.54 -12.31
CA SER A 35 -2.27 3.14 -11.93
C SER A 35 -1.98 2.21 -13.10
N ARG A 36 -1.28 1.10 -12.83
CA ARG A 36 -1.08 0.00 -13.79
C ARG A 36 -2.23 -1.01 -13.79
N CYS A 37 -3.17 -0.87 -12.85
CA CYS A 37 -4.36 -1.70 -12.75
C CYS A 37 -5.54 -1.01 -13.43
N PRO A 38 -6.40 -1.76 -14.15
CA PRO A 38 -7.62 -1.19 -14.75
C PRO A 38 -8.56 -0.57 -13.73
N ILE A 39 -8.59 -1.14 -12.52
CA ILE A 39 -9.38 -0.65 -11.39
C ILE A 39 -8.41 -0.10 -10.36
N ASN A 40 -8.53 1.18 -10.05
CA ASN A 40 -7.68 1.89 -9.09
C ASN A 40 -8.11 1.72 -7.64
N THR A 41 -9.19 0.98 -7.37
CA THR A 41 -9.74 0.75 -6.04
C THR A 41 -9.69 -0.74 -5.69
N VAL A 42 -9.33 -1.03 -4.44
CA VAL A 42 -9.35 -2.38 -3.87
C VAL A 42 -10.43 -2.44 -2.81
N ARG A 43 -11.33 -3.42 -2.93
CA ARG A 43 -12.39 -3.69 -1.95
C ARG A 43 -11.87 -4.64 -0.88
N HIS A 44 -12.12 -4.28 0.37
CA HIS A 44 -11.78 -5.08 1.54
C HIS A 44 -13.04 -5.31 2.36
N TYR A 45 -13.58 -6.52 2.32
CA TYR A 45 -14.82 -6.86 3.01
C TYR A 45 -14.59 -7.05 4.51
N LEU A 46 -15.38 -6.36 5.34
CA LEU A 46 -15.20 -6.36 6.80
C LEU A 46 -15.89 -7.53 7.51
N ASN A 47 -16.85 -8.17 6.84
CA ASN A 47 -17.67 -9.23 7.39
C ASN A 47 -17.23 -10.64 6.98
N MET A 48 -16.10 -10.77 6.26
CA MET A 48 -15.59 -12.06 5.81
C MET A 48 -14.55 -12.62 6.78
N LYS A 49 -14.36 -13.95 6.79
CA LYS A 49 -13.40 -14.63 7.67
C LYS A 49 -11.96 -14.14 7.46
N ASP A 50 -11.67 -13.66 6.26
CA ASP A 50 -10.42 -13.06 5.83
C ASP A 50 -10.44 -11.52 5.87
N ALA A 51 -11.33 -10.91 6.65
CA ALA A 51 -11.39 -9.45 6.85
C ALA A 51 -10.12 -8.83 7.47
N ASN A 52 -9.15 -9.64 7.89
CA ASN A 52 -7.83 -9.16 8.31
C ASN A 52 -6.73 -9.40 7.24
N SER A 53 -7.08 -10.01 6.10
CA SER A 53 -6.15 -10.31 5.00
C SER A 53 -5.93 -9.10 4.12
N MET A 54 -4.67 -8.70 3.97
CA MET A 54 -4.26 -7.61 3.08
C MET A 54 -3.75 -8.11 1.73
N SER A 55 -4.00 -9.39 1.40
CA SER A 55 -3.48 -10.02 0.17
C SER A 55 -3.91 -9.29 -1.10
N ASN A 56 -5.13 -8.74 -1.14
CA ASN A 56 -5.62 -7.97 -2.29
C ASN A 56 -4.90 -6.63 -2.43
N LEU A 57 -4.65 -5.94 -1.30
CA LEU A 57 -3.86 -4.71 -1.28
C LEU A 57 -2.42 -4.99 -1.74
N HIS A 58 -1.82 -6.07 -1.25
CA HIS A 58 -0.46 -6.47 -1.61
C HIS A 58 -0.35 -6.75 -3.11
N LYS A 59 -1.25 -7.56 -3.68
CA LYS A 59 -1.27 -7.85 -5.12
C LYS A 59 -1.43 -6.57 -5.96
N HIS A 60 -2.31 -5.67 -5.54
CA HIS A 60 -2.50 -4.41 -6.25
C HIS A 60 -1.25 -3.52 -6.17
N ALA A 61 -0.65 -3.40 -4.98
CA ALA A 61 0.55 -2.61 -4.76
C ALA A 61 1.73 -3.15 -5.58
N THR A 62 1.95 -4.47 -5.58
CA THR A 62 3.02 -5.11 -6.38
C THR A 62 2.84 -4.80 -7.87
N LYS A 63 1.60 -4.82 -8.39
CA LYS A 63 1.33 -4.48 -9.80
C LYS A 63 1.56 -3.00 -10.12
N CYS A 64 1.18 -2.09 -9.23
CA CYS A 64 1.28 -0.66 -9.49
C CYS A 64 2.67 -0.07 -9.22
N TRP A 65 3.37 -0.58 -8.20
CA TRP A 65 4.61 0.00 -7.68
C TRP A 65 5.82 -0.91 -7.87
N GLY A 66 5.61 -2.19 -8.23
CA GLY A 66 6.66 -3.19 -8.37
C GLY A 66 6.88 -4.02 -7.11
N ASP A 67 7.36 -5.25 -7.31
CA ASP A 67 7.59 -6.21 -6.22
C ASP A 67 8.67 -5.75 -5.23
N GLU A 68 9.76 -5.19 -5.75
CA GLU A 68 10.87 -4.69 -4.91
C GLU A 68 10.46 -3.52 -4.02
N ALA A 69 9.66 -2.58 -4.55
CA ALA A 69 9.13 -1.48 -3.76
C ALA A 69 8.29 -2.02 -2.58
N VAL A 70 7.40 -2.98 -2.85
CA VAL A 70 6.53 -3.57 -1.83
C VAL A 70 7.32 -4.38 -0.81
N LYS A 71 8.30 -5.17 -1.23
CA LYS A 71 9.20 -5.90 -0.32
C LYS A 71 9.93 -4.95 0.63
N GLU A 72 10.44 -3.83 0.11
CA GLU A 72 11.18 -2.87 0.92
C GLU A 72 10.26 -2.12 1.89
N ALA A 73 9.05 -1.75 1.46
CA ALA A 73 8.03 -1.27 2.38
C ALA A 73 7.76 -2.28 3.50
N CYS A 74 7.55 -3.57 3.18
CA CYS A 74 7.33 -4.62 4.19
C CYS A 74 8.49 -4.81 5.18
N ARG A 75 9.73 -4.47 4.80
CA ARG A 75 10.88 -4.44 5.71
C ARG A 75 10.86 -3.22 6.64
N THR A 76 10.22 -2.14 6.22
CA THR A 76 10.07 -0.91 7.01
C THR A 76 8.96 -1.09 8.05
N LYS A 77 9.28 -0.98 9.34
CA LYS A 77 8.30 -1.14 10.44
C LYS A 77 7.30 0.02 10.55
N ASP A 78 7.46 1.07 9.74
CA ASP A 78 6.70 2.32 9.85
C ASP A 78 6.18 2.81 8.48
N ALA A 79 4.85 2.80 8.33
CA ALA A 79 4.16 3.28 7.12
C ALA A 79 4.41 4.77 6.82
N SER A 80 4.70 5.58 7.85
CA SER A 80 4.99 7.00 7.68
C SER A 80 6.33 7.24 6.98
N ILE A 81 7.30 6.33 7.16
CA ILE A 81 8.57 6.34 6.43
C ILE A 81 8.31 6.03 4.96
N VAL A 82 7.48 5.02 4.65
CA VAL A 82 7.12 4.68 3.27
C VAL A 82 6.42 5.86 2.57
N ARG A 83 5.49 6.53 3.26
CA ARG A 83 4.80 7.73 2.73
C ARG A 83 5.76 8.90 2.49
N ARG A 84 6.75 9.11 3.37
CA ARG A 84 7.74 10.21 3.25
C ARG A 84 8.89 9.92 2.28
N SER A 85 9.20 8.66 2.00
CA SER A 85 10.35 8.23 1.20
C SER A 85 10.31 8.60 -0.29
N GLY A 86 9.30 9.36 -0.75
CA GLY A 86 9.20 9.78 -2.15
C GLY A 86 8.75 8.68 -3.12
N ILE A 87 8.62 7.42 -2.66
CA ILE A 87 8.08 6.30 -3.46
C ILE A 87 6.69 6.62 -4.00
N LEU A 88 5.89 7.38 -3.26
CA LEU A 88 4.55 7.80 -3.69
C LEU A 88 4.56 9.03 -4.63
N ALA A 89 5.64 9.81 -4.64
CA ALA A 89 5.75 11.07 -5.37
C ALA A 89 6.22 10.89 -6.82
N SER A 90 6.89 9.78 -7.15
CA SER A 90 7.29 9.43 -8.50
C SER A 90 6.72 8.07 -8.90
N GLY A 91 5.85 8.08 -9.93
CA GLY A 91 5.53 6.86 -10.68
C GLY A 91 6.81 6.15 -11.16
N PRO A 92 6.71 4.88 -11.58
CA PRO A 92 7.75 3.88 -11.39
C PRO A 92 9.08 4.36 -11.98
N PHE A 93 10.12 4.47 -11.15
CA PHE A 93 11.47 4.75 -11.63
C PHE A 93 12.40 3.59 -11.28
N SER A 94 12.63 2.79 -12.32
CA SER A 94 13.78 1.92 -12.57
C SER A 94 14.94 2.09 -11.58
N GLY A 95 15.33 0.98 -10.94
CA GLY A 95 16.72 0.71 -10.50
C GLY A 95 17.35 1.63 -9.46
N GLN A 96 16.64 2.62 -8.91
CA GLN A 96 17.22 3.60 -7.96
C GLN A 96 16.60 3.59 -6.57
N ILE A 97 15.64 2.70 -6.30
CA ILE A 97 14.96 2.58 -5.01
C ILE A 97 15.98 2.29 -3.88
N ASP A 98 17.03 1.53 -4.15
CA ASP A 98 18.10 1.23 -3.18
C ASP A 98 18.74 2.49 -2.57
N LYS A 99 18.95 3.56 -3.34
CA LYS A 99 19.65 4.76 -2.84
C LYS A 99 18.78 5.64 -1.95
N MET A 100 17.46 5.67 -2.14
CA MET A 100 16.56 6.49 -1.32
C MET A 100 16.35 5.92 0.09
N PHE A 101 16.28 4.59 0.22
CA PHE A 101 16.16 3.94 1.53
C PHE A 101 17.49 3.92 2.30
N LEU A 102 18.63 3.86 1.61
CA LEU A 102 19.95 4.00 2.22
C LEU A 102 20.13 5.33 2.98
N HIS A 103 19.38 6.38 2.63
CA HIS A 103 19.46 7.68 3.33
C HIS A 103 18.56 7.79 4.57
N LEU A 104 17.59 6.88 4.74
CA LEU A 104 16.64 6.89 5.88
C LEU A 104 17.01 5.84 6.95
N GLY A 105 17.97 4.97 6.66
CA GLY A 105 18.50 3.97 7.57
C GLY A 105 19.71 4.44 8.38
N LYS A 106 19.53 5.43 9.27
CA LYS A 106 20.41 5.59 10.45
C LYS A 106 19.70 6.41 11.53
N GLY A 107 18.72 5.78 12.16
CA GLY A 107 18.19 6.23 13.45
C GLY A 107 18.79 5.38 14.57
N ARG A 108 19.56 6.03 15.44
CA ARG A 108 20.02 5.52 16.74
C ARG A 108 18.85 5.17 17.65
#